data_AF-A0A1I2EK35-F1
#
_entry.id   AF-A0A1I2EK35-F1
#
_cell.length_a   1.000
_cell.length_b   1.000
_cell.length_c   1.000
_cell.angle_alpha   90.00
_cell.angle_beta   90.00
_cell.angle_gamma   90.00
#
_symmetry.space_group_name_H-M   'P 1'
#
loop_
_entity.id
_entity.type
_entity.pdbx_description
1 polymer ?
#
loop_
_entity_poly.entity_id
_entity_poly.type
_entity_poly.pdbx_seq_one_letter_code
_entity_poly.pdbx_strand_id
1 'polypeptide(L)' 'MINTTLLAALGTPEILVILVVIMLLFGGKKIPELMKGLGQGIKEFKDGQNGKE' A
#
# COMPACT_ATOMS: atom_id res chain seq x y z
N MET A 1 -20.39 -24.78 14.54
CA MET A 1 -19.12 -24.04 14.61
C MET A 1 -18.74 -23.70 13.18
N ILE A 2 -18.87 -22.44 12.77
CA ILE A 2 -18.55 -22.02 11.40
C ILE A 2 -17.04 -21.87 11.32
N ASN A 3 -16.40 -22.73 10.53
CA ASN A 3 -14.94 -22.82 10.43
C ASN A 3 -14.36 -21.46 9.98
N THR A 4 -13.45 -20.91 10.78
CA THR A 4 -12.60 -19.75 10.44
C THR A 4 -11.92 -19.93 9.07
N THR A 5 -11.71 -21.16 8.62
CA THR A 5 -11.19 -21.52 7.30
C THR A 5 -12.09 -21.09 6.13
N LEU A 6 -13.42 -21.01 6.30
CA LEU A 6 -14.35 -20.63 5.23
C LEU A 6 -14.47 -19.10 5.08
N LEU A 7 -14.44 -18.37 6.19
CA LEU A 7 -14.35 -16.90 6.21
C LEU A 7 -12.95 -16.41 5.83
N ALA A 8 -11.92 -17.16 6.22
CA ALA A 8 -10.59 -16.99 5.68
C ALA A 8 -10.68 -17.21 4.16
N ALA A 9 -11.08 -18.38 3.66
CA ALA A 9 -11.10 -18.67 2.22
C ALA A 9 -11.81 -17.64 1.31
N LEU A 10 -12.68 -16.76 1.83
CA LEU A 10 -13.44 -15.78 1.04
C LEU A 10 -13.01 -14.30 1.21
N GLY A 11 -11.87 -13.99 1.86
CA GLY A 11 -11.40 -12.59 1.78
C GLY A 11 -10.03 -12.25 2.39
N THR A 12 -9.64 -12.89 3.50
CA THR A 12 -8.36 -12.55 4.18
C THR A 12 -7.08 -13.14 3.56
N PRO A 13 -7.03 -14.42 3.12
CA PRO A 13 -5.85 -15.06 2.55
C PRO A 13 -5.61 -14.64 1.11
N GLU A 14 -6.63 -14.30 0.32
CA GLU A 14 -6.42 -13.73 -1.03
C GLU A 14 -5.68 -12.39 -0.95
N ILE A 15 -6.11 -11.50 -0.05
CA ILE A 15 -5.41 -10.23 0.20
C ILE A 15 -3.98 -10.49 0.69
N LEU A 16 -3.77 -11.47 1.58
CA LEU A 16 -2.44 -11.83 2.06
C LEU A 16 -1.54 -12.34 0.92
N VAL A 17 -2.06 -13.20 0.04
CA VAL A 17 -1.32 -13.73 -1.12
C VAL A 17 -0.98 -12.60 -2.09
N ILE A 18 -1.92 -11.70 -2.39
CA ILE A 18 -1.68 -10.53 -3.25
C ILE A 18 -0.59 -9.64 -2.62
N LEU A 19 -0.65 -9.38 -1.31
CA LEU A 19 0.38 -8.64 -0.58
C LEU A 19 1.76 -9.29 -0.71
N VAL A 20 1.83 -10.62 -0.56
CA VAL A 20 3.09 -11.37 -0.70
C VAL A 20 3.63 -11.29 -2.13
N VAL A 21 2.77 -11.43 -3.15
CA VAL A 21 3.18 -11.31 -4.55
C VAL A 21 3.71 -9.91 -4.84
N ILE A 22 3.00 -8.86 -4.41
CA ILE A 22 3.44 -7.47 -4.53
C ILE A 22 4.77 -7.26 -3.81
N MET A 23 4.93 -7.82 -2.61
CA MET A 23 6.16 -7.76 -1.82
C MET A 23 7.34 -8.45 -2.53
N LEU A 24 7.11 -9.55 -3.25
CA LEU A 24 8.15 -10.24 -4.01
C LEU A 24 8.53 -9.48 -5.30
N LEU A 25 7.56 -8.90 -6.00
CA LEU A 25 7.78 -8.17 -7.24
C LEU A 25 8.46 -6.82 -7.00
N PHE A 26 7.97 -6.05 -6.02
CA PHE A 26 8.48 -4.72 -5.74
C PHE A 26 9.52 -4.71 -4.61
N GLY A 27 9.55 -5.72 -3.74
CA GLY A 27 10.37 -5.69 -2.53
C GLY A 27 9.73 -4.82 -1.43
N GLY A 28 9.83 -5.25 -0.18
CA GLY A 28 9.20 -4.55 0.96
C GLY A 28 9.68 -3.12 1.21
N LYS A 29 10.75 -2.68 0.55
CA LYS A 29 11.30 -1.33 0.66
C LYS A 29 10.88 -0.39 -0.48
N LYS A 30 10.50 -0.89 -1.66
CA LYS A 30 10.17 0.01 -2.79
C LYS A 30 8.80 0.65 -2.66
N ILE A 31 7.81 -0.06 -2.12
CA ILE A 31 6.48 0.50 -1.85
C ILE A 31 6.52 1.73 -0.93
N PRO A 32 7.18 1.68 0.25
CA PRO A 32 7.31 2.86 1.11
C PRO A 32 8.20 3.96 0.51
N GLU A 33 9.23 3.60 -0.27
CA GLU A 33 10.08 4.58 -0.96
C GLU A 33 9.30 5.35 -2.04
N LEU A 34 8.48 4.66 -2.84
CA LEU A 34 7.58 5.26 -3.82
C LEU A 34 6.52 6.13 -3.14
N MET A 35 5.90 5.66 -2.05
CA MET A 35 4.94 6.47 -1.28
C MET A 35 5.57 7.72 -0.68
N LYS A 36 6.81 7.64 -0.20
CA LYS A 36 7.54 8.80 0.32
C LYS A 36 7.83 9.82 -0.77
N GLY A 37 8.30 9.37 -1.94
CA GLY A 37 8.52 10.25 -3.11
C GLY A 37 7.23 10.89 -3.62
N LEU A 38 6.15 10.10 -3.76
CA LEU A 38 4.82 10.61 -4.13
C LEU A 38 4.28 11.59 -3.10
N GLY A 39 4.42 11.28 -1.81
CA GLY A 39 3.95 12.14 -0.73
C GLY A 39 4.69 13.47 -0.67
N GLN A 40 6.01 13.48 -0.94
CA GLN A 40 6.79 14.70 -1.08
C GLN A 40 6.36 15.52 -2.29
N GLY A 41 6.18 14.89 -3.46
CA GLY A 41 5.69 15.58 -4.65
C GLY A 41 4.29 16.16 -4.49
N ILE A 42 3.37 15.43 -3.85
CA ILE A 42 2.03 15.94 -3.53
C ILE A 42 2.10 17.10 -2.54
N LYS A 43 3.01 17.03 -1.56
CA LYS A 43 3.21 18.11 -0.58
C LYS A 43 3.73 19.38 -1.28
N GLU A 44 4.77 19.27 -2.09
CA GLU A 44 5.33 20.40 -2.85
C GLU A 44 4.31 20.99 -3.82
N PHE A 45 3.53 20.14 -4.50
CA PHE A 45 2.44 20.59 -5.36
C PHE A 45 1.38 21.38 -4.58
N LYS A 46 1.04 20.92 -3.38
CA LYS A 46 0.06 21.58 -2.51
C LYS A 46 0.61 22.86 -1.88
N ASP A 47 1.87 22.90 -1.48
CA ASP A 47 2.51 24.09 -0.89
C ASP A 47 2.64 25.20 -1.95
N GLY A 48 3.06 24.85 -3.18
CA GLY A 48 3.10 25.78 -4.31
C GLY A 48 1.71 26.27 -4.75
N GLN A 49 0.69 25.40 -4.72
CA GLN A 49 -0.68 25.82 -5.03
C GLN A 49 -1.28 26.75 -3.95
N ASN A 50 -0.87 26.61 -2.68
CA ASN A 50 -1.39 27.41 -1.58
C ASN A 50 -0.56 28.67 -1.28
N GLY A 51 0.46 29.00 -2.10
CA GLY A 51 1.27 30.21 -1.92
C GLY A 51 2.02 30.27 -0.58
N LYS A 52 2.30 29.10 0.01
CA LYS A 52 3.13 29.00 1.22
C LYS A 52 4.57 28.80 0.78
N GLU A 53 5.27 29.91 0.58
CA GLU A 53 6.73 29.95 0.45
C GLU A 53 7.40 29.73 1.80
#